data_AF-A0A5C4J9S4-F1
#
_entry.id   AF-A0A5C4J9S4-F1
#
_cell.length_a   1.000
_cell.length_b   1.000
_cell.length_c   1.000
_cell.angle_alpha   90.00
_cell.angle_beta   90.00
_cell.angle_gamma   90.00
#
_symmetry.space_group_name_H-M   'P 1'
#
loop_
_entity.id
_entity.type
_entity.pdbx_description
1 polymer ?
#
loop_
_entity_poly.entity_id
_entity_poly.type
_entity_poly.pdbx_seq_one_letter_code
_entity_poly.pdbx_strand_id
1 'polypeptide(L)'
;MRDLASLDSLFEHVQDGLDILVNNAAINPPTAIRDVTPELFDRVMTVNAKFPLPAMRRAEPLPRDGGRVVNVSTLNTVLPVPGLALYSASKGALEQTTAFTALGRLGTPEDIAGVVAFLAGPDGRWITGQNIRATGGFVV
;
A
#
# COMPACT_ATOMS: atom_id res chain seq x y z
N MET A 1 -6.14 6.96 13.71
CA MET A 1 -6.76 7.20 12.39
C MET A 1 -8.15 6.57 12.33
N ARG A 2 -9.20 7.32 12.66
CA ARG A 2 -10.60 6.96 12.28
C ARG A 2 -11.21 8.02 11.35
N ASP A 3 -10.46 9.08 11.08
CA ASP A 3 -10.94 10.28 10.44
C ASP A 3 -9.93 10.70 9.37
N LEU A 4 -10.44 10.89 8.15
CA LEU A 4 -9.67 11.39 7.01
C LEU A 4 -9.17 12.82 7.25
N ALA A 5 -9.79 13.58 8.16
CA ALA A 5 -9.32 14.91 8.56
C ALA A 5 -7.91 14.89 9.19
N SER A 6 -7.48 13.75 9.74
CA SER A 6 -6.10 13.60 10.24
C SER A 6 -5.05 13.46 9.14
N LEU A 7 -5.46 13.19 7.89
CA LEU A 7 -4.54 13.05 6.78
C LEU A 7 -3.77 14.34 6.53
N ASP A 8 -4.46 15.50 6.52
CA ASP A 8 -3.85 16.77 6.18
C ASP A 8 -2.72 17.15 7.14
N SER A 9 -2.92 16.91 8.44
CA SER A 9 -1.89 17.13 9.47
C SER A 9 -0.62 16.30 9.25
N LEU A 10 -0.72 15.10 8.67
CA LEU A 10 0.45 14.27 8.36
C LEU A 10 1.31 14.90 7.26
N PHE A 11 0.69 15.61 6.32
CA PHE A 11 1.39 16.20 5.19
C PHE A 11 1.98 17.57 5.52
N GLU A 12 1.48 18.29 6.54
CA GLU A 12 2.03 19.59 6.98
C GLU A 12 3.55 19.57 7.20
N HIS A 13 4.10 18.44 7.62
CA HIS A 13 5.53 18.27 7.88
C HIS A 13 6.40 18.01 6.64
N VAL A 14 5.79 17.87 5.45
CA VAL A 14 6.47 17.47 4.21
C VAL A 14 6.06 18.32 3.02
N GLN A 15 5.68 19.59 3.26
CA GLN A 15 5.27 20.51 2.19
C GLN A 15 6.40 20.85 1.22
N ASP A 16 7.65 20.83 1.70
CA ASP A 16 8.85 21.13 0.89
C ASP A 16 9.28 19.96 0.00
N GLY A 17 8.68 18.78 0.17
CA GLY A 17 9.00 17.55 -0.57
C GLY A 17 8.72 16.29 0.26
N LEU A 18 8.48 15.16 -0.41
CA LEU A 18 8.29 13.86 0.25
C LEU A 18 8.85 12.73 -0.61
N ASP A 19 9.99 12.17 -0.25
CA ASP A 19 10.62 11.16 -1.09
C ASP A 19 9.87 9.82 -1.08
N ILE A 20 9.33 9.42 0.08
CA ILE A 20 8.72 8.11 0.27
C ILE A 20 7.44 8.21 1.11
N LEU A 21 6.33 7.73 0.55
CA LEU A 21 5.10 7.46 1.29
C LEU A 21 5.01 5.95 1.58
N VAL A 22 4.88 5.57 2.86
CA VAL A 22 4.69 4.17 3.26
C VAL A 22 3.31 3.97 3.89
N ASN A 23 2.39 3.35 3.15
CA ASN A 23 1.07 2.95 3.66
C ASN A 23 1.19 1.60 4.39
N ASN A 24 1.70 1.65 5.62
CA ASN A 24 1.86 0.47 6.49
C ASN A 24 0.69 0.27 7.47
N ALA A 25 0.06 1.35 7.92
CA ALA A 25 -0.96 1.29 8.98
C ALA A 25 -2.09 0.31 8.65
N ALA A 26 -2.38 -0.60 9.60
CA ALA A 26 -3.43 -1.60 9.44
C ALA A 26 -4.00 -2.04 10.78
N ILE A 27 -5.27 -2.46 10.78
CA ILE A 27 -5.89 -3.23 11.86
C ILE A 27 -6.32 -4.60 11.36
N ASN A 28 -6.19 -5.61 12.22
CA ASN A 28 -6.50 -7.00 11.89
C ASN A 28 -7.21 -7.70 13.07
N PRO A 29 -8.48 -7.38 13.34
CA PRO A 29 -9.26 -8.12 14.32
C PRO A 29 -9.61 -9.50 13.77
N PRO A 30 -9.19 -10.62 14.40
CA PRO A 30 -9.64 -11.95 13.99
C PRO A 30 -11.15 -12.05 14.20
N THR A 31 -11.91 -12.33 13.15
CA THR A 31 -13.38 -12.35 13.21
C THR A 31 -13.93 -13.39 12.24
N ALA A 32 -14.78 -14.28 12.74
CA ALA A 32 -15.48 -15.23 11.87
C ALA A 32 -16.46 -14.47 10.95
N ILE A 33 -16.67 -14.96 9.73
CA ILE A 33 -17.51 -14.28 8.73
C ILE A 33 -18.91 -13.96 9.27
N ARG A 34 -19.50 -14.87 10.06
CA ARG A 34 -20.83 -14.70 10.68
C ARG A 34 -20.89 -13.58 11.74
N ASP A 35 -19.75 -13.17 12.27
CA ASP A 35 -19.65 -12.18 13.35
C ASP A 35 -19.17 -10.82 12.82
N VAL A 36 -18.99 -10.67 11.50
CA VAL A 36 -18.61 -9.41 10.87
C VAL A 36 -19.80 -8.45 10.89
N THR A 37 -19.68 -7.35 11.63
CA THR A 37 -20.65 -6.27 11.62
C THR A 37 -20.31 -5.19 10.57
N PRO A 38 -21.29 -4.40 10.10
CA PRO A 38 -21.03 -3.27 9.21
C PRO A 38 -20.01 -2.28 9.78
N GLU A 39 -20.08 -1.98 11.07
CA GLU A 39 -19.17 -1.02 11.73
C GLU A 39 -17.74 -1.55 11.78
N LEU A 40 -17.58 -2.87 12.02
CA LEU A 40 -16.28 -3.51 11.98
C LEU A 40 -15.72 -3.53 10.56
N PHE A 41 -16.56 -3.86 9.57
CA PHE A 41 -16.22 -3.83 8.16
C PHE A 41 -15.70 -2.46 7.75
N ASP A 42 -16.50 -1.42 8.01
CA ASP A 42 -16.18 -0.03 7.66
C ASP A 42 -14.89 0.42 8.33
N ARG A 43 -14.68 0.04 9.59
CA ARG A 43 -13.46 0.40 10.32
C ARG A 43 -12.22 -0.24 9.71
N VAL A 44 -12.26 -1.54 9.38
CA VAL A 44 -11.12 -2.25 8.77
C VAL A 44 -10.85 -1.72 7.36
N MET A 45 -11.89 -1.56 6.54
CA MET A 45 -11.75 -1.01 5.19
C MET A 45 -11.25 0.42 5.22
N THR A 46 -11.72 1.25 6.16
CA THR A 46 -11.28 2.64 6.28
C THR A 46 -9.78 2.73 6.55
N VAL A 47 -9.28 1.98 7.51
CA VAL A 47 -7.86 2.03 7.90
C VAL A 47 -6.98 1.38 6.84
N ASN A 48 -7.34 0.19 6.37
CA ASN A 48 -6.42 -0.65 5.58
C ASN A 48 -6.48 -0.37 4.08
N ALA A 49 -7.61 0.12 3.56
CA ALA A 49 -7.85 0.23 2.11
C ALA A 49 -8.25 1.65 1.67
N LYS A 50 -9.16 2.31 2.40
CA LYS A 50 -9.66 3.65 2.04
C LYS A 50 -8.59 4.71 2.24
N PHE A 51 -7.92 4.72 3.40
CA PHE A 51 -6.96 5.79 3.75
C PHE A 51 -5.74 5.87 2.81
N PRO A 52 -5.13 4.75 2.36
CA PRO A 52 -4.01 4.79 1.43
C PRO A 52 -4.28 5.59 0.16
N LEU A 53 -5.49 5.55 -0.40
CA LEU A 53 -5.79 6.22 -1.67
C LEU A 53 -5.74 7.76 -1.60
N PRO A 54 -6.46 8.43 -0.67
CA PRO A 54 -6.28 9.86 -0.42
C PRO A 54 -4.84 10.23 -0.03
N ALA A 55 -4.12 9.38 0.70
CA ALA A 55 -2.72 9.63 1.02
C ALA A 55 -1.84 9.67 -0.25
N MET A 56 -2.02 8.71 -1.16
CA MET A 56 -1.33 8.71 -2.46
C MET A 56 -1.67 9.95 -3.29
N ARG A 57 -2.96 10.33 -3.36
CA ARG A 57 -3.41 11.54 -4.05
C ARG A 57 -2.82 12.82 -3.43
N ARG A 58 -2.80 12.94 -2.10
CA ARG A 58 -2.25 14.13 -1.41
C ARG A 58 -0.74 14.24 -1.57
N ALA A 59 -0.08 13.10 -1.77
CA ALA A 59 1.33 13.04 -2.07
C ALA A 59 1.63 13.51 -3.51
N GLU A 60 0.78 13.21 -4.50
CA GLU A 60 1.00 13.53 -5.92
C GLU A 60 1.56 14.95 -6.22
N PRO A 61 1.03 16.06 -5.69
CA PRO A 61 1.48 17.41 -6.07
C PRO A 61 2.77 17.89 -5.40
N LEU A 62 3.34 17.12 -4.45
CA LEU A 62 4.52 17.59 -3.73
C LEU A 62 5.79 17.44 -4.62
N PRO A 63 6.67 18.44 -4.65
CA PRO A 63 7.84 18.48 -5.53
C PRO A 63 8.84 17.38 -5.17
N ARG A 64 9.15 16.49 -6.13
CA ARG A 64 10.02 15.32 -5.91
C ARG A 64 10.66 14.88 -7.22
N ASP A 65 11.97 14.61 -7.17
CA ASP A 65 12.60 13.75 -8.16
C ASP A 65 12.62 12.31 -7.63
N GLY A 66 12.05 11.36 -8.38
CA GLY A 66 12.09 9.95 -7.99
C GLY A 66 11.28 9.54 -6.74
N GLY A 67 10.14 10.18 -6.45
CA GLY A 67 9.27 9.79 -5.33
C GLY A 67 8.79 8.32 -5.41
N ARG A 68 8.52 7.70 -4.25
CA ARG A 68 8.09 6.30 -4.12
C ARG A 68 6.88 6.17 -3.21
N VAL A 69 5.96 5.27 -3.57
CA VAL A 69 4.86 4.82 -2.70
C VAL A 69 5.05 3.35 -2.40
N VAL A 70 5.03 2.97 -1.12
CA VAL A 70 5.12 1.59 -0.66
C VAL A 70 3.83 1.24 0.08
N ASN A 71 3.05 0.31 -0.47
CA ASN A 71 1.86 -0.23 0.16
C ASN A 71 2.17 -1.60 0.78
N VAL A 72 1.98 -1.73 2.09
CA VAL A 72 2.28 -2.99 2.79
C VAL A 72 1.09 -3.94 2.66
N SER A 73 1.26 -5.03 1.92
CA SER A 73 0.24 -6.08 1.79
C SER A 73 0.39 -7.18 2.87
N THR A 74 -0.16 -8.37 2.61
CA THR A 74 -0.09 -9.55 3.47
C THR A 74 -0.08 -10.81 2.61
N LEU A 75 0.58 -11.88 3.07
CA LEU A 75 0.48 -13.20 2.45
C LEU A 75 -0.96 -13.74 2.44
N ASN A 76 -1.81 -13.28 3.37
CA ASN A 76 -3.17 -13.77 3.51
C ASN A 76 -4.10 -13.41 2.33
N THR A 77 -3.66 -12.55 1.39
CA THR A 77 -4.37 -12.31 0.13
C THR A 77 -4.31 -13.51 -0.81
N VAL A 78 -3.30 -14.38 -0.66
CA VAL A 78 -3.12 -15.60 -1.47
C VAL A 78 -3.17 -16.88 -0.63
N LEU A 79 -2.97 -16.79 0.68
CA LEU A 79 -3.09 -17.90 1.62
C LEU A 79 -4.22 -17.64 2.64
N PRO A 80 -5.44 -18.14 2.40
CA PRO A 80 -6.55 -17.89 3.31
C PRO A 80 -6.33 -18.52 4.70
N VAL A 81 -6.54 -17.73 5.76
CA VAL A 81 -6.50 -18.18 7.15
C VAL A 81 -7.87 -17.91 7.81
N PRO A 82 -8.47 -18.88 8.51
CA PRO A 82 -9.72 -18.68 9.24
C PRO A 82 -9.67 -17.45 10.17
N GLY A 83 -10.74 -16.66 10.16
CA GLY A 83 -10.84 -15.43 10.97
C GLY A 83 -10.18 -14.20 10.34
N LEU A 84 -9.45 -14.31 9.22
CA LEU A 84 -8.78 -13.19 8.55
C LEU A 84 -9.45 -12.75 7.26
N ALA A 85 -10.69 -13.19 6.98
CA ALA A 85 -11.39 -12.88 5.74
C ALA A 85 -11.53 -11.37 5.51
N LEU A 86 -11.97 -10.61 6.52
CA LEU A 86 -12.13 -9.16 6.42
C LEU A 86 -10.79 -8.44 6.21
N TYR A 87 -9.75 -8.83 6.96
CA TYR A 87 -8.42 -8.27 6.79
C TYR A 87 -7.85 -8.55 5.39
N SER A 88 -7.97 -9.79 4.92
CA SER A 88 -7.48 -10.20 3.59
C SER A 88 -8.23 -9.48 2.47
N ALA A 89 -9.55 -9.30 2.59
CA ALA A 89 -10.34 -8.49 1.67
C ALA A 89 -9.85 -7.03 1.62
N SER A 90 -9.57 -6.43 2.79
CA SER A 90 -9.04 -5.06 2.85
C SER A 90 -7.66 -4.92 2.18
N LYS A 91 -6.80 -5.93 2.32
CA LYS A 91 -5.48 -5.95 1.68
C LYS A 91 -5.58 -6.24 0.18
N GLY A 92 -6.50 -7.08 -0.26
CA GLY A 92 -6.80 -7.25 -1.69
C GLY A 92 -7.28 -5.95 -2.34
N ALA A 93 -8.12 -5.17 -1.64
CA ALA A 93 -8.54 -3.85 -2.12
C ALA A 93 -7.35 -2.86 -2.21
N LEU A 94 -6.44 -2.88 -1.23
CA LEU A 94 -5.21 -2.08 -1.27
C LEU A 94 -4.31 -2.50 -2.44
N GLU A 95 -4.10 -3.80 -2.65
CA GLU A 95 -3.30 -4.34 -3.76
C GLU A 95 -3.84 -3.88 -5.12
N GLN A 96 -5.17 -3.95 -5.31
CA GLN A 96 -5.77 -3.48 -6.56
C GLN A 96 -5.62 -1.98 -6.72
N THR A 97 -5.81 -1.20 -5.65
CA THR A 97 -5.58 0.26 -5.71
C THR A 97 -4.12 0.58 -6.06
N THR A 98 -3.16 -0.18 -5.50
CA THR A 98 -1.72 -0.03 -5.78
C THR A 98 -1.39 -0.31 -7.25
N ALA A 99 -2.16 -1.16 -7.90
CA ALA A 99 -1.96 -1.53 -9.29
C ALA A 99 -2.41 -0.44 -10.29
N PHE A 100 -3.04 0.64 -9.83
CA PHE A 100 -3.39 1.82 -10.65
C PHE A 100 -2.53 3.04 -10.21
N THR A 101 -1.74 3.58 -11.12
CA THR A 101 -0.51 4.36 -10.85
C THR A 101 -0.71 5.79 -10.32
N ALA A 102 0.31 6.28 -9.61
CA ALA A 102 0.57 7.68 -9.25
C ALA A 102 1.79 8.31 -9.99
N LEU A 103 2.50 7.57 -10.86
CA LEU A 103 3.77 8.02 -11.48
C LEU A 103 3.62 8.65 -12.87
N GLY A 104 2.49 8.46 -13.56
CA GLY A 104 2.20 9.14 -14.84
C GLY A 104 3.17 8.88 -16.00
N ARG A 105 4.12 7.95 -15.87
CA ARG A 105 5.11 7.58 -16.90
C ARG A 105 5.26 6.08 -17.04
N LEU A 106 5.70 5.63 -18.22
CA LEU A 106 6.17 4.26 -18.41
C LEU A 106 7.48 4.04 -17.64
N GLY A 107 7.65 2.83 -17.12
CA GLY A 107 8.91 2.39 -16.51
C GLY A 107 10.00 2.22 -17.56
N THR A 108 11.26 2.46 -17.18
CA THR A 108 12.44 2.19 -18.01
C THR A 108 13.14 0.90 -17.56
N PRO A 109 14.02 0.32 -18.38
CA PRO A 109 14.82 -0.84 -17.97
C PRO A 109 15.60 -0.61 -16.66
N GLU A 110 16.05 0.62 -16.41
CA GLU A 110 16.79 1.00 -15.20
C GLU A 110 15.93 0.90 -13.94
N ASP A 111 14.63 1.23 -14.02
CA ASP A 111 13.70 1.08 -12.89
C ASP A 111 13.62 -0.39 -12.46
N ILE A 112 13.58 -1.32 -13.42
CA ILE A 112 13.54 -2.77 -13.15
C ILE A 112 14.89 -3.27 -12.65
N ALA A 113 15.99 -2.83 -13.26
CA ALA A 113 17.34 -3.19 -12.85
C ALA A 113 17.61 -2.79 -11.40
N GLY A 114 17.14 -1.61 -10.96
CA GLY A 114 17.24 -1.16 -9.57
C GLY A 114 16.52 -2.09 -8.59
N VAL A 115 15.30 -2.54 -8.92
CA VAL A 115 14.56 -3.51 -8.09
C VAL A 115 15.28 -4.85 -8.04
N VAL A 116 15.78 -5.35 -9.17
CA VAL A 116 16.53 -6.62 -9.22
C VAL A 116 17.81 -6.53 -8.40
N ALA A 117 18.57 -5.44 -8.53
CA ALA A 117 19.81 -5.25 -7.78
C ALA A 117 19.56 -5.20 -6.27
N PHE A 118 18.48 -4.53 -5.82
CA PHE A 118 18.06 -4.55 -4.43
C PHE A 118 17.72 -5.97 -3.94
N LEU A 119 16.90 -6.71 -4.70
CA LEU A 119 16.48 -8.06 -4.33
C LEU A 119 17.63 -9.08 -4.31
N ALA A 120 18.58 -8.94 -5.24
CA ALA A 120 19.78 -9.78 -5.29
C ALA A 120 20.85 -9.35 -4.27
N GLY A 121 20.76 -8.12 -3.75
CA GLY A 121 21.69 -7.56 -2.78
C GLY A 121 21.49 -8.07 -1.35
N PRO A 122 22.41 -7.73 -0.43
CA PRO A 122 22.35 -8.16 0.97
C PRO A 122 21.10 -7.65 1.71
N ASP A 123 20.53 -6.53 1.26
CA ASP A 123 19.31 -5.94 1.83
C ASP A 123 18.05 -6.72 1.45
N GLY A 124 18.05 -7.39 0.28
CA GLY A 124 16.97 -8.24 -0.20
C GLY A 124 16.98 -9.66 0.38
N ARG A 125 18.00 -10.06 1.15
CA ARG A 125 18.27 -11.47 1.53
C ARG A 125 17.12 -12.21 2.25
N TRP A 126 16.16 -11.49 2.83
CA TRP A 126 15.01 -12.07 3.52
C TRP A 126 13.71 -12.06 2.69
N ILE A 127 13.75 -11.51 1.48
CA ILE A 127 12.62 -11.42 0.57
C ILE A 127 12.69 -12.63 -0.37
N THR A 128 12.01 -13.72 -0.01
CA THR A 128 12.05 -14.98 -0.76
C THR A 128 10.66 -15.50 -1.09
N GLY A 129 10.51 -16.20 -2.22
CA GLY A 129 9.26 -16.82 -2.65
C GLY A 129 8.13 -15.84 -3.01
N GLN A 130 8.45 -14.55 -3.23
CA GLN A 130 7.46 -13.52 -3.54
C GLN A 130 7.44 -13.18 -5.03
N ASN A 131 6.25 -12.84 -5.54
CA ASN A 131 6.12 -12.15 -6.82
C ASN A 131 6.09 -10.63 -6.54
N ILE A 132 7.10 -9.90 -7.01
CA ILE A 132 7.22 -8.45 -6.78
C ILE A 132 6.94 -7.72 -8.08
N ARG A 133 5.86 -6.94 -8.08
CA ARG A 133 5.46 -6.11 -9.21
C ARG A 133 6.23 -4.80 -9.20
N ALA A 134 7.18 -4.65 -10.12
CA ALA A 134 7.92 -3.40 -10.36
C ALA A 134 7.28 -2.58 -11.49
N THR A 135 5.98 -2.31 -11.40
CA THR A 135 5.21 -1.74 -12.51
C THR A 135 5.13 -0.21 -12.50
N GLY A 136 5.72 0.46 -11.50
CA GLY A 136 5.45 1.88 -11.26
C GLY A 136 3.96 2.17 -11.02
N GLY A 137 3.18 1.15 -10.66
CA GLY A 137 1.73 1.19 -10.54
C GLY A 137 0.97 1.13 -11.86
N PHE A 138 1.61 0.91 -13.02
CA PHE A 138 0.90 0.81 -14.32
C PHE A 138 0.33 -0.59 -14.52
N VAL A 139 -0.99 -0.71 -14.64
CA VAL A 139 -1.67 -1.86 -15.26
C VAL A 139 -2.74 -1.29 -16.18
N VAL A 140 -2.68 -1.68 -17.45
CA VAL A 140 -3.79 -1.55 -18.40
C VAL A 140 -4.79 -2.66 -18.13
#